data_AF-A0A952UMH3-F1
#
_entry.id   AF-A0A952UMH3-F1
#
_cell.length_a   1.000
_cell.length_b   1.000
_cell.length_c   1.000
_cell.angle_alpha   90.00
_cell.angle_beta   90.00
_cell.angle_gamma   90.00
#
_symmetry.space_group_name_H-M   'P 1'
#
loop_
_entity.id
_entity.type
_entity.pdbx_description
1 polymer ?
#
loop_
_entity_poly.entity_id
_entity_poly.type
_entity_poly.pdbx_seq_one_letter_code
_entity_poly.pdbx_strand_id
1 'polypeptide(L)'
;MTDPSTEPLDVLDAAGVVTGRVKPRAQVHVDGDWHRAIHIWVVRPGGLVLVQRRSWTKDLEGGKLDVSVGGHVRAGEPFVDSLREAKEELGLTLRPGQVEYLGTVVSVREYPGLPVPLTDREHQDVYVTRDERPLDEYRLQLEEVEAVYEVPVARAVTLFRHGEHVAAAGYDSMRRPSNALLYEADLPSQGRELLAESLERVAAYLNGEGASDIAQRPFGAEP
;
A
#
# COMPACT_ATOMS: atom_id res chain seq x y z
N MET A 1 9.68 20.06 1.64
CA MET A 1 9.23 18.75 1.14
C MET A 1 10.03 18.47 -0.12
N THR A 2 10.75 17.35 -0.16
CA THR A 2 11.46 16.89 -1.36
C THR A 2 10.44 16.55 -2.44
N ASP A 3 10.74 16.86 -3.70
CA ASP A 3 9.90 16.47 -4.83
C ASP A 3 9.87 14.92 -4.89
N PRO A 4 8.70 14.28 -4.74
CA PRO A 4 8.58 12.81 -4.77
C PRO A 4 9.19 12.21 -6.05
N SER A 5 9.15 12.93 -7.16
CA SER A 5 9.72 12.49 -8.44
C SER A 5 11.25 12.34 -8.40
N THR A 6 11.90 13.05 -7.47
CA THR A 6 13.36 13.06 -7.28
C THR A 6 13.85 12.09 -6.22
N GLU A 7 12.95 11.36 -5.56
CA GLU A 7 13.30 10.41 -4.52
C GLU A 7 14.29 9.36 -5.05
N PRO A 8 15.48 9.20 -4.43
CA PRO A 8 16.48 8.26 -4.92
C PRO A 8 16.08 6.83 -4.53
N LEU A 9 15.99 5.94 -5.53
CA LEU A 9 15.65 4.53 -5.34
C LEU A 9 16.80 3.63 -5.80
N ASP A 10 17.02 2.54 -5.09
CA ASP A 10 17.90 1.46 -5.56
C ASP A 10 17.24 0.75 -6.75
N VAL A 11 18.00 0.59 -7.83
CA VAL A 11 17.60 -0.27 -8.95
C VAL A 11 17.93 -1.71 -8.61
N LEU A 12 16.92 -2.56 -8.67
CA LEU A 12 17.00 -3.99 -8.42
C LEU A 12 17.11 -4.77 -9.74
N ASP A 13 17.53 -6.02 -9.65
CA ASP A 13 17.27 -7.01 -10.68
C ASP A 13 15.88 -7.65 -10.48
N ALA A 14 15.49 -8.54 -11.39
CA ALA A 14 14.19 -9.22 -11.33
C ALA A 14 14.04 -10.19 -10.14
N ALA A 15 15.13 -10.51 -9.44
CA ALA A 15 15.09 -11.31 -8.22
C ALA A 15 15.01 -10.44 -6.95
N GLY A 16 14.94 -9.11 -7.10
CA GLY A 16 14.87 -8.15 -6.00
C GLY A 16 16.23 -7.84 -5.36
N VAL A 17 17.34 -8.18 -6.02
CA VAL A 17 18.70 -7.92 -5.54
C VAL A 17 19.17 -6.56 -6.04
N VAL A 18 19.79 -5.77 -5.15
CA VAL A 18 20.32 -4.44 -5.49
C VAL A 18 21.44 -4.55 -6.54
N THR A 19 21.35 -3.73 -7.59
CA THR A 19 22.35 -3.72 -8.69
C THR A 19 23.53 -2.78 -8.43
N GLY A 20 23.46 -1.98 -7.37
CA GLY A 20 24.41 -0.89 -7.08
C GLY A 20 24.15 0.40 -7.87
N ARG A 21 23.12 0.44 -8.71
CA ARG A 21 22.66 1.66 -9.39
C ARG A 21 21.55 2.32 -8.58
N VAL A 22 21.60 3.66 -8.51
CA VAL A 22 20.57 4.49 -7.90
C VAL A 22 20.02 5.44 -8.95
N LYS A 23 18.71 5.60 -9.00
CA LYS A 23 18.03 6.52 -9.92
C LYS A 23 16.94 7.31 -9.19
N PRO A 24 16.62 8.53 -9.63
CA PRO A 24 15.41 9.21 -9.20
C PRO A 24 14.17 8.38 -9.56
N ARG A 25 13.16 8.37 -8.68
CA ARG A 25 11.89 7.66 -8.86
C ARG A 25 11.29 7.83 -10.25
N ALA A 26 11.23 9.07 -10.74
CA ALA A 26 10.67 9.33 -12.08
C ALA A 26 11.41 8.56 -13.19
N GLN A 27 12.74 8.48 -13.11
CA GLN A 27 13.53 7.76 -14.11
C GLN A 27 13.39 6.25 -13.97
N VAL A 28 13.27 5.73 -12.75
CA VAL A 28 12.98 4.30 -12.50
C VAL A 28 11.70 3.88 -13.20
N HIS A 29 10.64 4.69 -13.10
CA HIS A 29 9.35 4.43 -13.73
C HIS A 29 9.36 4.59 -15.26
N VAL A 30 10.12 5.56 -15.78
CA VAL A 30 10.30 5.72 -17.24
C VAL A 30 11.06 4.53 -17.82
N ASP A 31 12.11 4.05 -17.15
CA ASP A 31 12.94 2.95 -17.63
C ASP A 31 12.32 1.57 -17.34
N GLY A 32 11.30 1.50 -16.48
CA GLY A 32 10.72 0.25 -16.00
C GLY A 32 11.72 -0.57 -15.19
N ASP A 33 12.57 0.09 -14.40
CA ASP A 33 13.52 -0.55 -13.51
C ASP A 33 12.81 -1.13 -12.28
N TRP A 34 13.27 -2.30 -11.83
CA TRP A 34 12.79 -2.90 -10.58
C TRP A 34 13.23 -2.04 -9.39
N HIS A 35 12.31 -1.82 -8.45
CA HIS A 35 12.57 -1.11 -7.21
C HIS A 35 11.77 -1.71 -6.05
N ARG A 36 12.03 -1.24 -4.83
CA ARG A 36 11.44 -1.76 -3.59
C ARG A 36 10.35 -0.81 -3.09
N ALA A 37 9.24 -1.38 -2.65
CA ALA A 37 8.16 -0.67 -1.98
C ALA A 37 7.79 -1.37 -0.66
N ILE A 38 7.20 -0.61 0.25
CA ILE A 38 6.62 -1.12 1.49
C ILE A 38 5.11 -0.91 1.47
N HIS A 39 4.37 -1.94 1.84
CA HIS A 39 2.92 -1.93 1.95
C HIS A 39 2.54 -2.33 3.37
N ILE A 40 1.85 -1.46 4.11
CA ILE A 40 1.45 -1.74 5.50
C ILE A 40 -0.07 -1.72 5.60
N TRP A 41 -0.64 -2.82 6.10
CA TRP A 41 -2.03 -2.89 6.49
C TRP A 41 -2.19 -2.57 7.97
N VAL A 42 -2.97 -1.53 8.27
CA VAL A 42 -3.36 -1.16 9.64
C VAL A 42 -4.67 -1.87 9.97
N VAL A 43 -4.60 -2.88 10.82
CA VAL A 43 -5.77 -3.59 11.33
C VAL A 43 -6.22 -3.06 12.68
N ARG A 44 -7.52 -3.19 12.94
CA ARG A 44 -8.19 -2.66 14.12
C ARG A 44 -9.06 -3.75 14.78
N PRO A 45 -9.50 -3.56 16.03
CA PRO A 45 -10.39 -4.49 16.71
C PRO A 45 -11.64 -4.81 15.89
N GLY A 46 -12.17 -6.02 16.07
CA GLY A 46 -13.37 -6.47 15.34
C GLY A 46 -13.11 -6.92 13.90
N GLY A 47 -11.85 -7.15 13.52
CA GLY A 47 -11.50 -7.65 12.19
C GLY A 47 -11.62 -6.59 11.09
N LEU A 48 -11.36 -5.33 11.44
CA LEU A 48 -11.38 -4.18 10.53
C LEU A 48 -9.96 -3.91 10.01
N VAL A 49 -9.89 -3.32 8.82
CA VAL A 49 -8.65 -2.80 8.20
C VAL A 49 -8.90 -1.40 7.69
N LEU A 50 -7.86 -0.56 7.73
CA LEU A 50 -7.88 0.73 7.05
C LEU A 50 -7.56 0.56 5.56
N VAL A 51 -8.45 1.04 4.72
CA VAL A 51 -8.20 1.19 3.29
C VAL A 51 -8.06 2.68 3.00
N GLN A 52 -6.97 3.09 2.38
CA GLN A 52 -6.80 4.49 2.00
C GLN A 52 -7.39 4.75 0.62
N ARG A 53 -7.85 5.97 0.40
CA ARG A 53 -8.03 6.53 -0.93
C ARG A 53 -6.86 7.45 -1.21
N ARG A 54 -6.12 7.14 -2.26
CA ARG A 54 -4.99 7.93 -2.75
C ARG A 54 -5.45 9.34 -3.07
N SER A 55 -4.60 10.33 -2.84
CA SER A 55 -4.87 11.71 -3.23
C SER A 55 -5.19 11.80 -4.72
N TRP A 56 -6.11 12.70 -5.07
CA TRP A 56 -6.46 12.96 -6.47
C TRP A 56 -5.31 13.56 -7.27
N THR A 57 -4.27 14.09 -6.61
CA THR A 57 -3.09 14.69 -7.24
C THR A 57 -1.97 13.69 -7.55
N LYS A 58 -2.13 12.40 -7.21
CA LYS A 58 -1.13 11.38 -7.54
C LYS A 58 -1.00 11.21 -9.06
N ASP A 59 0.23 10.97 -9.50
CA ASP A 59 0.63 10.70 -10.88
C ASP A 59 0.01 9.41 -11.43
N LEU A 60 -0.03 8.37 -10.60
CA LEU A 60 -0.60 7.06 -10.91
C LEU A 60 -1.76 6.73 -9.96
N GLU A 61 -2.88 6.29 -10.56
CA GLU A 61 -4.08 5.79 -9.87
C GLU A 61 -4.60 6.78 -8.78
N GLY A 62 -4.58 8.09 -9.07
CA GLY A 62 -5.11 9.12 -8.17
C GLY A 62 -6.60 8.91 -7.88
N GLY A 63 -6.98 9.04 -6.60
CA GLY A 63 -8.36 8.81 -6.14
C GLY A 63 -8.77 7.35 -5.99
N LYS A 64 -7.89 6.39 -6.28
CA LYS A 64 -8.16 4.96 -6.12
C LYS A 64 -7.89 4.46 -4.71
N LEU A 65 -8.51 3.35 -4.37
CA LEU A 65 -8.28 2.64 -3.11
C LEU A 65 -6.95 1.88 -3.15
N ASP A 66 -6.27 1.84 -2.01
CA ASP A 66 -4.96 1.23 -1.85
C ASP A 66 -4.77 0.69 -0.42
N VAL A 67 -3.60 0.12 -0.15
CA VAL A 67 -3.15 -0.28 1.20
C VAL A 67 -3.25 0.86 2.22
N SER A 68 -3.20 0.57 3.52
CA SER A 68 -3.28 1.63 4.54
C SER A 68 -2.11 2.61 4.45
N VAL A 69 -0.91 2.11 4.14
CA VAL A 69 0.30 2.90 3.90
C VAL A 69 1.08 2.25 2.76
N GLY A 70 1.45 3.02 1.74
CA GLY A 70 2.15 2.50 0.56
C GLY A 70 3.20 3.48 0.04
N GLY A 71 4.49 3.12 0.13
CA GLY A 71 5.57 4.01 -0.28
C GLY A 71 6.83 3.27 -0.73
N HIS A 72 7.81 4.02 -1.26
CA HIS A 72 9.04 3.42 -1.76
C HIS A 72 10.09 3.31 -0.66
N VAL A 73 10.99 2.33 -0.81
CA VAL A 73 12.21 2.27 0.01
C VAL A 73 13.29 3.06 -0.73
N ARG A 74 13.81 4.10 -0.08
CA ARG A 74 14.88 4.94 -0.63
C ARG A 74 16.16 4.13 -0.81
N ALA A 75 17.04 4.62 -1.66
CA ALA A 75 18.34 4.00 -1.89
C ALA A 75 19.14 3.86 -0.60
N GLY A 76 19.56 2.64 -0.28
CA GLY A 76 20.27 2.29 0.96
C GLY A 76 19.44 2.40 2.24
N GLU A 77 18.13 2.65 2.14
CA GLU A 77 17.23 2.79 3.31
C GLU A 77 16.96 1.42 3.94
N PRO A 78 17.30 1.23 5.22
CA PRO A 78 16.92 0.02 5.93
C PRO A 78 15.40 0.02 6.19
N PHE A 79 14.81 -1.17 6.30
CA PHE A 79 13.38 -1.35 6.58
C PHE A 79 12.85 -0.47 7.75
N VAL A 80 13.60 -0.35 8.84
CA VAL A 80 13.17 0.47 9.99
C VAL A 80 12.91 1.93 9.61
N ASP A 81 13.68 2.44 8.65
CA ASP A 81 13.59 3.83 8.22
C ASP A 81 12.46 4.01 7.19
N SER A 82 12.14 2.98 6.39
CA SER A 82 10.99 3.02 5.47
C SER A 82 9.63 3.05 6.19
N LEU A 83 9.57 2.70 7.47
CA LEU A 83 8.37 2.92 8.31
C LEU A 83 7.99 4.39 8.45
N ARG A 84 8.86 5.34 8.04
CA ARG A 84 8.52 6.77 7.95
C ARG A 84 7.30 7.02 7.06
N GLU A 85 7.04 6.19 6.05
CA GLU A 85 5.89 6.34 5.15
C GLU A 85 4.57 6.40 5.94
N ALA A 86 4.43 5.59 6.99
CA ALA A 86 3.24 5.62 7.84
C ALA A 86 3.06 6.97 8.57
N LYS A 87 4.18 7.62 8.91
CA LYS A 87 4.16 8.95 9.54
C LYS A 87 3.90 10.04 8.51
N GLU A 88 4.47 9.92 7.33
CA GLU A 88 4.29 10.85 6.22
C GLU A 88 2.83 10.82 5.73
N GLU A 89 2.26 9.64 5.49
CA GLU A 89 0.90 9.51 4.94
C GLU A 89 -0.22 9.66 5.98
N LEU A 90 -0.07 9.06 7.17
CA LEU A 90 -1.15 8.97 8.17
C LEU A 90 -0.85 9.66 9.51
N GLY A 91 0.35 10.22 9.69
CA GLY A 91 0.82 10.68 11.01
C GLY A 91 1.05 9.56 12.02
N LEU A 92 1.16 8.31 11.54
CA LEU A 92 1.32 7.11 12.36
C LEU A 92 2.81 6.81 12.57
N THR A 93 3.31 6.92 13.81
CA THR A 93 4.68 6.52 14.13
C THR A 93 4.75 5.04 14.48
N LEU A 94 5.35 4.25 13.59
CA LEU A 94 5.60 2.83 13.79
C LEU A 94 7.02 2.56 14.29
N ARG A 95 7.18 1.47 15.03
CA ARG A 95 8.48 0.93 15.45
C ARG A 95 8.61 -0.50 14.94
N PRO A 96 9.83 -1.01 14.71
CA PRO A 96 10.04 -2.36 14.17
C PRO A 96 9.30 -3.48 14.89
N GLY A 97 9.13 -3.40 16.22
CA GLY A 97 8.39 -4.41 17.00
C GLY A 97 6.86 -4.31 16.92
N GLN A 98 6.31 -3.38 16.15
CA GLN A 98 4.87 -3.16 15.99
C GLN A 98 4.35 -3.59 14.62
N VAL A 99 5.23 -4.11 13.77
CA VAL A 99 4.94 -4.48 12.38
C VAL A 99 5.37 -5.93 12.19
N GLU A 100 4.53 -6.72 11.54
CA GLU A 100 4.81 -8.11 11.23
C GLU A 100 4.80 -8.30 9.72
N TYR A 101 5.80 -9.01 9.21
CA TYR A 101 5.99 -9.23 7.78
C TYR A 101 5.11 -10.37 7.27
N LEU A 102 4.40 -10.14 6.17
CA LEU A 102 3.44 -11.07 5.57
C LEU A 102 3.90 -11.60 4.20
N GLY A 103 5.09 -11.23 3.73
CA GLY A 103 5.65 -11.69 2.45
C GLY A 103 5.93 -10.56 1.47
N THR A 104 6.69 -10.85 0.41
CA THR A 104 6.95 -9.92 -0.70
C THR A 104 6.13 -10.36 -1.89
N VAL A 105 5.45 -9.40 -2.52
CA VAL A 105 4.78 -9.61 -3.82
C VAL A 105 5.55 -8.90 -4.92
N VAL A 106 5.61 -9.52 -6.10
CA VAL A 106 6.19 -8.94 -7.31
C VAL A 106 5.05 -8.34 -8.12
N SER A 107 5.08 -7.02 -8.31
CA SER A 107 4.03 -6.26 -8.99
C SER A 107 4.58 -5.61 -10.25
N VAL A 108 3.83 -5.73 -11.35
CA VAL A 108 4.12 -5.06 -12.61
C VAL A 108 2.86 -4.36 -13.08
N ARG A 109 2.92 -3.03 -13.21
CA ARG A 109 1.83 -2.20 -13.74
C ARG A 109 2.37 -1.36 -14.90
N GLU A 110 1.62 -1.28 -15.99
CA GLU A 110 2.05 -0.59 -17.21
C GLU A 110 1.05 0.50 -17.59
N TYR A 111 1.54 1.69 -17.89
CA TYR A 111 0.72 2.86 -18.20
C TYR A 111 1.10 3.45 -19.58
N PRO A 112 0.84 2.72 -20.68
CA PRO A 112 1.24 3.15 -22.02
C PRO A 112 0.45 4.36 -22.54
N GLY A 113 -0.70 4.67 -21.93
CA GLY A 113 -1.58 5.77 -22.33
C GLY A 113 -1.20 7.15 -21.76
N LEU A 114 -0.17 7.24 -20.93
CA LEU A 114 0.30 8.51 -20.37
C LEU A 114 1.13 9.31 -21.41
N PRO A 115 1.24 10.65 -21.27
CA PRO A 115 2.08 11.46 -22.14
C PRO A 115 3.54 10.98 -22.21
N VAL A 116 4.04 10.46 -21.09
CA VAL A 116 5.27 9.67 -21.01
C VAL A 116 4.85 8.29 -20.49
N PRO A 117 5.01 7.20 -21.28
CA PRO A 117 4.71 5.86 -20.82
C PRO A 117 5.53 5.51 -19.57
N LEU A 118 4.85 4.96 -18.56
CA LEU A 118 5.48 4.54 -17.32
C LEU A 118 5.26 3.05 -17.10
N THR A 119 6.26 2.40 -16.51
CA THR A 119 6.21 1.01 -16.07
C THR A 119 6.66 0.94 -14.63
N ASP A 120 5.78 0.43 -13.78
CA ASP A 120 5.96 0.35 -12.35
C ASP A 120 6.20 -1.11 -11.96
N ARG A 121 7.46 -1.41 -11.57
CA ARG A 121 7.95 -2.76 -11.27
C ARG A 121 8.48 -2.82 -9.85
N GLU A 122 7.70 -3.43 -8.97
CA GLU A 122 7.95 -3.37 -7.53
C GLU A 122 8.13 -4.76 -6.94
N HIS A 123 9.11 -4.87 -6.06
CA HIS A 123 9.08 -5.83 -4.96
C HIS A 123 8.42 -5.13 -3.77
N GLN A 124 7.15 -5.47 -3.51
CA GLN A 124 6.36 -4.85 -2.46
C GLN A 124 6.43 -5.74 -1.21
N ASP A 125 7.13 -5.28 -0.18
CA ASP A 125 7.19 -5.96 1.11
C ASP A 125 5.93 -5.64 1.91
N VAL A 126 5.11 -6.66 2.16
CA VAL A 126 3.81 -6.53 2.82
C VAL A 126 3.96 -6.73 4.32
N TYR A 127 3.40 -5.82 5.09
CA TYR A 127 3.39 -5.84 6.55
C TYR A 127 1.97 -5.63 7.09
N VAL A 128 1.78 -6.02 8.34
CA VAL A 128 0.58 -5.71 9.12
C VAL A 128 0.97 -5.06 10.44
N THR A 129 0.16 -4.12 10.91
CA THR A 129 0.28 -3.49 12.22
C THR A 129 -1.09 -3.31 12.85
N ARG A 130 -1.14 -3.24 14.18
CA ARG A 130 -2.37 -2.99 14.95
C ARG A 130 -2.36 -1.57 15.48
N ASP A 131 -3.43 -0.83 15.20
CA ASP A 131 -3.63 0.51 15.75
C ASP A 131 -5.12 0.77 15.95
N GLU A 132 -5.52 1.21 17.14
CA GLU A 132 -6.93 1.31 17.53
C GLU A 132 -7.42 2.75 17.64
N ARG A 133 -6.63 3.72 17.14
CA ARG A 133 -6.99 5.13 17.32
C ARG A 133 -8.26 5.47 16.52
N PRO A 134 -9.11 6.36 17.04
CA PRO A 134 -10.21 6.95 16.28
C PRO A 134 -9.75 7.52 14.95
N LEU A 135 -10.60 7.47 13.92
CA LEU A 135 -10.23 7.93 12.57
C LEU A 135 -9.80 9.41 12.54
N ASP A 136 -10.36 10.24 13.41
CA ASP A 136 -10.05 11.67 13.54
C ASP A 136 -8.72 11.97 14.26
N GLU A 137 -8.03 10.95 14.76
CA GLU A 137 -6.68 11.05 15.32
C GLU A 137 -5.57 10.81 14.28
N TYR A 138 -5.87 10.26 13.10
CA TYR A 138 -4.91 10.24 12.01
C TYR A 138 -4.68 11.65 11.45
N ARG A 139 -3.50 11.87 10.88
CA ARG A 139 -3.12 13.12 10.23
C ARG A 139 -2.72 12.79 8.81
N LEU A 140 -3.72 12.83 7.93
CA LEU A 140 -3.53 12.47 6.53
C LEU A 140 -2.78 13.58 5.81
N GLN A 141 -1.75 13.23 5.04
CA GLN A 141 -1.07 14.18 4.18
C GLN A 141 -1.87 14.38 2.89
N LEU A 142 -2.34 15.60 2.64
CA LEU A 142 -3.26 15.94 1.55
C LEU A 142 -2.74 15.53 0.16
N GLU A 143 -1.43 15.65 -0.07
CA GLU A 143 -0.80 15.31 -1.35
C GLU A 143 -0.69 13.80 -1.59
N GLU A 144 -0.83 12.98 -0.55
CA GLU A 144 -0.66 11.52 -0.60
C GLU A 144 -1.99 10.78 -0.42
N VAL A 145 -2.81 11.21 0.55
CA VAL A 145 -4.02 10.51 1.00
C VAL A 145 -5.20 11.47 1.04
N GLU A 146 -6.27 11.11 0.32
CA GLU A 146 -7.53 11.85 0.33
C GLU A 146 -8.37 11.51 1.57
N ALA A 147 -8.50 10.21 1.87
CA ALA A 147 -9.30 9.72 2.98
C ALA A 147 -8.86 8.30 3.40
N VAL A 148 -9.21 7.92 4.63
CA VAL A 148 -9.09 6.53 5.11
C VAL A 148 -10.47 6.00 5.48
N TYR A 149 -10.68 4.70 5.27
CA TYR A 149 -11.94 4.01 5.53
C TYR A 149 -11.73 2.78 6.40
N GLU A 150 -12.57 2.59 7.41
CA GLU A 150 -12.64 1.34 8.17
C GLU A 150 -13.52 0.32 7.45
N VAL A 151 -12.94 -0.81 7.06
CA VAL A 151 -13.63 -1.86 6.32
C VAL A 151 -13.43 -3.20 7.02
N PRO A 152 -14.47 -4.04 7.22
CA PRO A 152 -14.27 -5.42 7.64
C PRO A 152 -13.37 -6.15 6.65
N VAL A 153 -12.32 -6.83 7.11
CA VAL A 153 -11.32 -7.47 6.23
C VAL A 153 -11.98 -8.42 5.23
N ALA A 154 -12.96 -9.21 5.65
CA ALA A 154 -13.73 -10.09 4.76
C ALA A 154 -14.44 -9.33 3.63
N ARG A 155 -14.95 -8.12 3.90
CA ARG A 155 -15.58 -7.26 2.88
C ARG A 155 -14.55 -6.54 2.01
N ALA A 156 -13.38 -6.20 2.56
CA ALA A 156 -12.27 -5.66 1.77
C ALA A 156 -11.79 -6.71 0.74
N VAL A 157 -11.66 -7.99 1.15
CA VAL A 157 -11.32 -9.08 0.23
C VAL A 157 -12.33 -9.17 -0.92
N THR A 158 -13.64 -9.22 -0.64
CA THR A 158 -14.64 -9.33 -1.72
C THR A 158 -14.74 -8.07 -2.59
N LEU A 159 -14.54 -6.88 -2.01
CA LEU A 159 -14.41 -5.63 -2.78
C LEU A 159 -13.25 -5.73 -3.79
N PHE A 160 -12.03 -6.02 -3.35
CA PHE A 160 -10.86 -6.03 -4.24
C PHE A 160 -10.84 -7.22 -5.22
N ARG A 161 -11.36 -8.38 -4.82
CA ARG A 161 -11.39 -9.61 -5.64
C ARG A 161 -12.53 -9.60 -6.66
N HIS A 162 -13.71 -9.12 -6.26
CA HIS A 162 -14.95 -9.32 -7.02
C HIS A 162 -15.67 -8.01 -7.39
N GLY A 163 -15.14 -6.85 -7.01
CA GLY A 163 -15.79 -5.57 -7.26
C GLY A 163 -17.09 -5.37 -6.48
N GLU A 164 -17.30 -6.13 -5.40
CA GLU A 164 -18.43 -5.92 -4.51
C GLU A 164 -18.40 -4.54 -3.86
N HIS A 165 -19.52 -4.09 -3.31
CA HIS A 165 -19.57 -2.83 -2.58
C HIS A 165 -19.54 -3.03 -1.07
N VAL A 166 -19.06 -2.02 -0.36
CA VAL A 166 -19.07 -1.97 1.10
C VAL A 166 -19.29 -0.54 1.59
N ALA A 167 -20.25 -0.36 2.50
CA ALA A 167 -20.39 0.90 3.23
C ALA A 167 -19.29 0.98 4.28
N ALA A 168 -18.57 2.10 4.31
CA ALA A 168 -17.45 2.29 5.20
C ALA A 168 -17.53 3.66 5.88
N ALA A 169 -17.22 3.66 7.19
CA ALA A 169 -16.96 4.89 7.91
C ALA A 169 -15.59 5.41 7.47
N GLY A 170 -15.47 6.72 7.26
CA GLY A 170 -14.23 7.31 6.78
C GLY A 170 -13.96 8.69 7.32
N TYR A 171 -12.73 9.15 7.13
CA TYR A 171 -12.27 10.47 7.52
C TYR A 171 -11.29 11.00 6.49
N ASP A 172 -11.46 12.26 6.08
CA ASP A 172 -10.69 12.86 5.00
C ASP A 172 -9.51 13.71 5.50
N SER A 173 -8.62 14.05 4.59
CA SER A 173 -7.44 14.89 4.83
C SER A 173 -7.78 16.32 5.25
N MET A 174 -9.01 16.75 4.99
CA MET A 174 -9.57 18.03 5.43
C MET A 174 -10.19 17.96 6.84
N ARG A 175 -10.00 16.84 7.54
CA ARG A 175 -10.43 16.61 8.93
C ARG A 175 -11.94 16.54 9.10
N ARG A 176 -12.63 15.88 8.18
CA ARG A 176 -14.09 15.72 8.19
C ARG A 176 -14.48 14.25 8.10
N PRO A 177 -15.60 13.85 8.73
CA PRO A 177 -16.23 12.56 8.43
C PRO A 177 -16.51 12.44 6.93
N SER A 178 -16.07 11.32 6.35
CA SER A 178 -16.14 11.02 4.92
C SER A 178 -16.62 9.58 4.75
N ASN A 179 -17.87 9.32 5.15
CA ASN A 179 -18.47 8.00 4.97
C ASN A 179 -18.77 7.77 3.49
N ALA A 180 -18.48 6.56 2.99
CA ALA A 180 -18.66 6.25 1.57
C ALA A 180 -19.25 4.85 1.37
N LEU A 181 -19.90 4.67 0.22
CA LEU A 181 -20.08 3.36 -0.37
C LEU A 181 -18.89 3.13 -1.30
N LEU A 182 -17.97 2.25 -0.92
CA LEU A 182 -16.84 1.84 -1.74
C LEU A 182 -17.29 0.75 -2.72
N TYR A 183 -16.85 0.83 -3.98
CA TYR A 183 -17.27 -0.09 -5.03
C TYR A 183 -16.21 -0.19 -6.14
N GLU A 184 -16.45 -1.03 -7.15
CA GLU A 184 -15.48 -1.38 -8.20
C GLU A 184 -14.81 -0.16 -8.88
N ALA A 185 -15.52 0.94 -9.11
CA ALA A 185 -14.92 2.10 -9.79
C ALA A 185 -13.86 2.83 -8.94
N ASP A 186 -13.87 2.62 -7.62
CA ASP A 186 -12.85 3.15 -6.71
C ASP A 186 -11.57 2.30 -6.72
N LEU A 187 -11.56 1.12 -7.34
CA LEU A 187 -10.42 0.21 -7.37
C LEU A 187 -9.38 0.63 -8.43
N PRO A 188 -8.10 0.30 -8.21
CA PRO A 188 -7.05 0.54 -9.19
C PRO A 188 -7.31 -0.28 -10.46
N SER A 189 -6.90 0.27 -11.62
CA SER A 189 -7.11 -0.40 -12.90
C SER A 189 -6.25 -1.66 -13.07
N GLN A 190 -5.15 -1.75 -12.32
CA GLN A 190 -4.17 -2.83 -12.33
C GLN A 190 -3.77 -3.20 -10.90
N GLY A 191 -3.29 -4.43 -10.68
CA GLY A 191 -2.78 -4.87 -9.37
C GLY A 191 -3.84 -5.17 -8.31
N ARG A 192 -5.14 -5.06 -8.62
CA ARG A 192 -6.24 -5.35 -7.67
C ARG A 192 -6.16 -6.76 -7.07
N GLU A 193 -5.73 -7.75 -7.86
CA GLU A 193 -5.61 -9.13 -7.39
C GLU A 193 -4.49 -9.23 -6.33
N LEU A 194 -3.37 -8.56 -6.51
CA LEU A 194 -2.29 -8.57 -5.51
C LEU A 194 -2.72 -7.90 -4.19
N LEU A 195 -3.52 -6.83 -4.29
CA LEU A 195 -4.12 -6.20 -3.10
C LEU A 195 -5.08 -7.15 -2.37
N ALA A 196 -5.98 -7.84 -3.09
CA ALA A 196 -6.86 -8.81 -2.47
C ALA A 196 -6.11 -10.00 -1.85
N GLU A 197 -5.06 -10.53 -2.49
CA GLU A 197 -4.22 -11.58 -1.89
C GLU A 197 -3.51 -11.08 -0.61
N SER A 198 -3.05 -9.83 -0.60
CA SER A 198 -2.46 -9.25 0.60
C SER A 198 -3.49 -9.10 1.74
N LEU A 199 -4.76 -8.81 1.42
CA LEU A 199 -5.87 -8.78 2.39
C LEU A 199 -6.23 -10.18 2.90
N GLU A 200 -6.14 -11.22 2.06
CA GLU A 200 -6.34 -12.61 2.48
C GLU A 200 -5.26 -13.05 3.48
N ARG A 201 -4.01 -12.60 3.27
CA ARG A 201 -2.92 -12.78 4.25
C ARG A 201 -3.21 -12.06 5.57
N VAL A 202 -3.74 -10.83 5.51
CA VAL A 202 -4.20 -10.11 6.70
C VAL A 202 -5.33 -10.86 7.40
N ALA A 203 -6.27 -11.45 6.66
CA ALA A 203 -7.34 -12.26 7.22
C ALA A 203 -6.80 -13.50 7.94
N ALA A 204 -5.83 -14.20 7.32
CA ALA A 204 -5.16 -15.35 7.93
C ALA A 204 -4.45 -14.96 9.24
N TYR A 205 -3.74 -13.83 9.24
CA TYR A 205 -3.09 -13.29 10.43
C TYR A 205 -4.10 -12.98 11.55
N LEU A 206 -5.22 -12.34 11.22
CA LEU A 206 -6.29 -12.04 12.19
C LEU A 206 -6.98 -13.29 12.72
N ASN A 207 -6.99 -14.38 11.96
CA ASN A 207 -7.51 -15.69 12.37
C ASN A 207 -6.50 -16.49 13.23
N GLY A 208 -5.35 -15.90 13.57
CA GLY A 208 -4.39 -16.46 14.53
C GLY A 208 -3.25 -17.25 13.90
N GLU A 209 -3.10 -17.21 12.58
CA GLU A 209 -1.94 -17.81 11.93
C GLU A 209 -0.69 -16.94 12.11
N GLY A 210 0.47 -17.59 12.29
CA GLY A 210 1.74 -16.90 12.49
C GLY A 210 2.18 -16.14 11.24
N ALA A 211 2.63 -14.90 11.40
CA ALA A 211 3.11 -14.07 10.30
C ALA A 211 4.25 -14.73 9.51
N SER A 212 5.14 -15.47 10.19
CA SER A 212 6.22 -16.22 9.55
C SER A 212 5.74 -17.32 8.60
N ASP A 213 4.62 -17.97 8.93
CA ASP A 213 4.05 -19.06 8.13
C ASP A 213 3.32 -18.47 6.92
N ILE A 214 2.60 -17.36 7.13
CA ILE A 214 1.97 -16.59 6.06
C ILE A 214 3.02 -16.10 5.06
N ALA A 215 4.12 -15.54 5.54
CA ALA A 215 5.18 -14.96 4.71
C ALA A 215 5.87 -15.98 3.78
N GLN A 216 5.84 -17.27 4.11
CA GLN A 216 6.44 -18.34 3.28
C GLN A 216 5.55 -18.76 2.11
N ARG A 217 4.27 -18.35 2.11
CA ARG A 217 3.35 -18.68 1.02
C ARG A 217 3.73 -17.92 -0.25
N PRO A 218 3.74 -18.56 -1.43
CA PRO A 218 3.86 -17.83 -2.68
C PRO A 218 2.66 -16.88 -2.88
N PHE A 219 2.91 -15.67 -3.38
CA PHE A 219 1.85 -14.85 -3.99
C PHE A 219 1.48 -15.45 -5.36
N GLY A 220 0.22 -15.30 -5.77
CA GLY A 220 -0.31 -15.79 -7.04
C GLY A 220 -0.48 -17.31 -7.13
N ALA A 221 -0.44 -18.03 -6.00
CA ALA A 221 -0.83 -19.43 -5.96
C ALA A 221 -2.35 -19.53 -5.80
N GLU A 222 -3.02 -20.21 -6.74
CA GLU A 222 -4.43 -20.56 -6.54
C GLU A 222 -4.55 -21.52 -5.33
N PRO A 223 -5.62 -21.37 -4.51
CA PRO A 223 -5.87 -22.24 -3.36
C PRO A 223 -6.15 -23.70 -3.74
#